data_AF-A0A132NKX3-F1
#
_entry.id   AF-A0A132NKX3-F1
#
_cell.length_a   1.000
_cell.length_b   1.000
_cell.length_c   1.000
_cell.angle_alpha   90.00
_cell.angle_beta   90.00
_cell.angle_gamma   90.00
#
_symmetry.space_group_name_H-M   'P 1'
#
loop_
_entity.id
_entity.type
_entity.pdbx_description
1 polymer ?
#
loop_
_entity_poly.entity_id
_entity_poly.type
_entity_poly.pdbx_seq_one_letter_code
_entity_poly.pdbx_strand_id
1 'polypeptide(L)'
;MTEQPAVAYFAGRLAVGLRDVTSDVSALDSRGFWAVVVAFEGEAVCARFDRVLAAGPLRAPSWRGPRPNTWSSSLDRDSYLTAVELIRKAIAEGEVYQANL
;
A
#
# COMPACT_ATOMS: atom_id res chain seq x y z
N MET A 1 21.97 9.46 13.83
CA MET A 1 21.00 8.83 12.91
C MET A 1 21.75 7.77 12.14
N THR A 2 21.47 6.49 12.36
CA THR A 2 22.10 5.40 11.60
C THR A 2 21.53 5.43 10.19
N GLU A 3 22.39 5.59 9.17
CA GLU A 3 21.97 5.49 7.78
C GLU A 3 21.40 4.08 7.55
N GLN A 4 20.14 4.00 7.13
CA GLN A 4 19.54 2.72 6.77
C GLN A 4 19.96 2.37 5.34
N PRO A 5 20.51 1.17 5.09
CA PRO A 5 20.90 0.77 3.75
C PRO A 5 19.65 0.65 2.86
N ALA A 6 19.73 1.19 1.65
CA ALA A 6 18.69 1.01 0.64
C ALA A 6 18.63 -0.46 0.21
N VAL A 7 17.47 -1.09 0.40
CA VAL A 7 17.21 -2.50 0.08
C VAL A 7 15.85 -2.65 -0.57
N ALA A 8 15.69 -3.64 -1.44
CA ALA A 8 14.39 -4.09 -1.92
C ALA A 8 14.23 -5.59 -1.64
N TYR A 9 13.12 -5.96 -1.00
CA TYR A 9 12.81 -7.34 -0.65
C TYR A 9 11.42 -7.70 -1.17
N PHE A 10 11.35 -8.59 -2.15
CA PHE A 10 10.09 -9.12 -2.68
C PHE A 10 10.32 -10.43 -3.44
N ALA A 11 9.30 -11.27 -3.54
CA ALA A 11 9.31 -12.52 -4.30
C ALA A 11 10.52 -13.44 -4.00
N GLY A 12 10.92 -13.55 -2.72
CA GLY A 12 12.04 -14.39 -2.30
C GLY A 12 13.42 -13.88 -2.77
N ARG A 13 13.55 -12.59 -3.06
CA ARG A 13 14.80 -11.93 -3.46
C ARG A 13 15.09 -10.73 -2.57
N LEU A 14 16.37 -10.54 -2.28
CA LEU A 14 16.91 -9.35 -1.61
C LEU A 14 17.86 -8.64 -2.58
N ALA A 15 17.50 -7.42 -2.97
CA ALA A 15 18.34 -6.56 -3.78
C ALA A 15 19.04 -5.50 -2.91
N VAL A 16 20.34 -5.34 -3.09
CA VAL A 16 21.20 -4.42 -2.31
C VAL A 16 22.22 -3.73 -3.22
N GLY A 17 22.79 -2.62 -2.74
CA GLY A 17 23.69 -1.80 -3.56
C GLY A 17 22.89 -1.00 -4.57
N LEU A 18 22.07 -0.08 -4.07
CA LEU A 18 21.31 0.86 -4.88
C LEU A 18 22.27 1.66 -5.78
N ARG A 19 21.94 1.74 -7.06
CA ARG A 19 22.74 2.42 -8.08
C ARG A 19 22.06 3.64 -8.66
N ASP A 20 20.76 3.56 -8.86
CA ASP A 20 19.99 4.57 -9.57
C ASP A 20 18.56 4.60 -9.05
N VAL A 21 17.95 5.78 -9.06
CA VAL A 21 16.55 6.00 -8.73
C VAL A 21 15.99 7.02 -9.71
N THR A 22 14.93 6.65 -10.43
CA THR A 22 14.31 7.50 -11.44
C THR A 22 12.80 7.28 -11.49
N SER A 23 12.05 8.30 -11.89
CA SER A 23 10.63 8.18 -12.26
C SER A 23 10.42 7.95 -13.76
N ASP A 24 11.47 8.05 -14.57
CA ASP A 24 11.43 7.74 -16.00
C ASP A 24 11.41 6.22 -16.22
N VAL A 25 10.25 5.70 -16.58
CA VAL A 25 10.03 4.27 -16.83
C VAL A 25 10.80 3.75 -18.05
N SER A 26 11.25 4.62 -18.97
CA SER A 26 12.10 4.21 -20.10
C SER A 26 13.46 3.69 -19.64
N ALA A 27 13.89 4.00 -18.41
CA ALA A 27 15.10 3.44 -17.82
C ALA A 27 15.04 1.91 -17.67
N LEU A 28 13.84 1.31 -17.67
CA LEU A 28 13.65 -0.14 -17.64
C LEU A 28 14.09 -0.85 -18.94
N ASP A 29 14.23 -0.10 -20.05
CA ASP A 29 14.81 -0.63 -21.29
C ASP A 29 16.32 -0.91 -21.14
N SER A 30 16.94 -0.39 -20.08
CA SER A 30 18.33 -0.68 -19.73
C SER A 30 18.48 -2.03 -19.02
N ARG A 31 19.72 -2.52 -18.94
CA ARG A 31 20.04 -3.77 -18.25
C ARG A 31 20.15 -3.57 -16.73
N GLY A 32 19.83 -4.62 -15.98
CA GLY A 32 20.02 -4.68 -14.52
C GLY A 32 18.78 -5.21 -13.82
N PHE A 33 18.81 -5.18 -12.49
CA PHE A 33 17.65 -5.50 -11.66
C PHE A 33 17.02 -4.23 -11.12
N TRP A 34 15.74 -4.04 -11.40
CA TRP A 34 14.96 -2.89 -10.98
C TRP A 34 13.88 -3.32 -9.98
N ALA A 35 13.78 -2.60 -8.86
CA ALA A 35 12.59 -2.59 -8.02
C ALA A 35 11.73 -1.41 -8.46
N VAL A 36 10.46 -1.66 -8.77
CA VAL A 36 9.54 -0.63 -9.25
C VAL A 36 8.34 -0.55 -8.32
N VAL A 37 8.05 0.66 -7.86
CA VAL A 37 6.82 0.99 -7.13
C VAL A 37 6.05 1.99 -7.96
N VAL A 38 4.76 1.73 -8.16
CA VAL A 38 3.85 2.67 -8.83
C VAL A 38 2.79 3.06 -7.81
N ALA A 39 2.67 4.35 -7.52
CA ALA A 39 1.64 4.90 -6.66
C ALA A 39 0.26 4.71 -7.30
N PHE A 40 -0.80 4.83 -6.51
CA PHE A 40 -2.17 4.76 -7.03
C PHE A 40 -2.42 5.84 -8.10
N GLU A 41 -1.82 7.00 -7.92
CA GLU A 41 -1.85 8.17 -8.80
C GLU A 41 -1.02 7.97 -10.09
N GLY A 42 -0.31 6.84 -10.23
CA GLY A 42 0.48 6.49 -11.40
C GLY A 42 1.94 6.92 -11.37
N GLU A 43 2.38 7.63 -10.32
CA GLU A 43 3.79 8.02 -10.16
C GLU A 43 4.68 6.79 -9.93
N ALA A 44 5.71 6.64 -10.76
CA ALA A 44 6.65 5.53 -10.67
C ALA A 44 7.93 5.92 -9.94
N VAL A 45 8.45 4.98 -9.15
CA VAL A 45 9.82 4.99 -8.62
C VAL A 45 10.50 3.70 -9.07
N CYS A 46 11.48 3.83 -9.95
CA CYS A 46 12.33 2.75 -10.44
C CYS A 46 13.68 2.85 -9.74
N ALA A 47 14.04 1.83 -8.95
CA ALA A 47 15.31 1.75 -8.22
C ALA A 47 16.16 0.58 -8.75
N ARG A 48 17.37 0.86 -9.26
CA ARG A 48 18.27 -0.17 -9.80
C ARG A 48 19.26 -0.65 -8.75
N PHE A 49 19.50 -1.96 -8.68
CA PHE A 49 20.42 -2.59 -7.74
C PHE A 49 21.48 -3.44 -8.44
N ASP A 50 22.68 -3.49 -7.84
CA ASP A 50 23.80 -4.29 -8.34
C ASP A 50 23.69 -5.77 -8.04
N ARG A 51 23.20 -6.09 -6.83
CA ARG A 51 23.31 -7.44 -6.27
C ARG A 51 21.94 -7.91 -5.86
N VAL A 52 21.57 -9.09 -6.37
CA VAL A 52 20.32 -9.77 -6.06
C VAL A 52 20.65 -11.12 -5.47
N LEU A 53 20.19 -11.34 -4.24
CA LEU A 53 20.41 -12.56 -3.48
C LEU A 53 19.09 -13.31 -3.35
N ALA A 54 19.14 -14.66 -3.38
CA ALA A 54 18.00 -15.46 -2.96
C ALA A 54 17.74 -15.20 -1.46
N ALA A 55 16.49 -15.03 -1.09
CA ALA A 55 16.10 -14.69 0.28
C ALA A 55 14.89 -15.51 0.72
N GLY A 56 15.00 -16.15 1.88
CA GLY A 56 13.87 -16.77 2.57
C GLY A 56 13.00 -15.72 3.27
N PRO A 57 11.77 -16.07 3.70
CA PRO A 57 10.81 -15.14 4.28
C PRO A 57 11.40 -14.30 5.41
N LEU A 58 11.03 -13.02 5.47
CA LEU A 58 11.41 -12.15 6.57
C LEU A 58 10.85 -12.71 7.88
N ARG A 59 11.73 -12.91 8.86
CA ARG A 59 11.34 -13.28 10.22
C ARG A 59 10.81 -12.03 10.91
N ALA A 60 9.54 -11.73 10.71
CA ALA A 60 8.84 -10.72 11.48
C ALA A 60 8.34 -11.32 12.81
N PRO A 61 8.32 -10.56 13.91
CA PRO A 61 7.57 -10.97 15.09
C PRO A 61 6.10 -11.15 14.70
N SER A 62 5.38 -12.03 15.39
CA SER A 62 3.93 -12.15 15.23
C SER A 62 3.30 -10.77 15.41
N TRP A 63 2.60 -10.29 14.39
CA TRP A 63 1.92 -9.01 14.46
C TRP A 63 0.95 -9.01 15.65
N ARG A 64 1.08 -8.00 16.49
CA ARG A 64 0.12 -7.73 17.58
C ARG A 64 -0.69 -6.51 17.17
N GLY A 65 -1.92 -6.75 16.75
CA GLY A 65 -2.86 -5.67 16.42
C GLY A 65 -3.21 -4.81 17.64
N PRO A 66 -3.86 -3.65 17.41
CA PRO A 66 -4.43 -2.84 18.48
C PRO A 66 -5.38 -3.67 19.37
N ARG A 67 -5.54 -3.29 20.64
CA ARG A 67 -6.44 -4.02 21.53
C ARG A 67 -7.89 -3.84 21.06
N PRO A 68 -8.71 -4.90 20.99
CA PRO A 68 -10.10 -4.76 20.54
C PRO A 68 -10.90 -3.72 21.35
N ASN A 69 -10.60 -3.57 22.63
CA ASN A 69 -11.25 -2.61 23.52
C ASN A 69 -10.75 -1.17 23.41
N THR A 70 -9.72 -0.88 22.59
CA THR A 70 -9.29 0.49 22.31
C THR A 70 -10.04 1.10 21.13
N TRP A 71 -10.85 0.32 20.42
CA TRP A 71 -11.68 0.81 19.33
C TRP A 71 -12.96 1.43 19.90
N SER A 72 -13.28 2.63 19.42
CA SER A 72 -14.60 3.24 19.59
C SER A 72 -15.21 3.46 18.20
N SER A 73 -16.53 3.31 18.11
CA SER A 73 -17.26 3.64 16.88
C SER A 73 -17.76 5.08 16.97
N SER A 74 -17.69 5.81 15.85
CA SER A 74 -18.34 7.12 15.70
C SER A 74 -19.85 7.00 15.50
N LEU A 75 -20.33 5.83 15.06
CA LEU A 75 -21.74 5.48 14.90
C LEU A 75 -22.02 4.11 15.50
N ASP A 76 -23.03 4.01 16.35
CA ASP A 76 -23.53 2.71 16.75
C ASP A 76 -24.29 2.02 15.61
N ARG A 77 -24.62 0.74 15.84
CA ARG A 77 -25.28 -0.11 14.84
C ARG A 77 -26.59 0.50 14.35
N ASP A 78 -27.42 0.98 15.27
CA ASP A 78 -28.78 1.41 14.94
C ASP A 78 -28.76 2.74 14.18
N SER A 79 -27.86 3.65 14.58
CA SER A 79 -27.60 4.91 13.87
C SER A 79 -27.06 4.67 12.47
N TYR A 80 -26.13 3.72 12.31
CA TYR A 80 -25.60 3.35 10.99
C TYR A 80 -26.70 2.76 10.09
N LEU A 81 -27.50 1.81 10.60
CA LEU A 81 -28.58 1.20 9.82
C LEU A 81 -29.65 2.23 9.40
N THR A 82 -30.00 3.14 10.29
CA THR A 82 -30.93 4.24 9.99
C THR A 82 -30.39 5.13 8.87
N ALA A 83 -29.11 5.51 8.94
CA ALA A 83 -28.47 6.30 7.90
C ALA A 83 -28.41 5.56 6.55
N VAL A 84 -28.18 4.24 6.55
CA VAL A 84 -28.24 3.41 5.34
C VAL A 84 -29.64 3.42 4.72
N GLU A 85 -30.71 3.31 5.52
CA GLU A 85 -32.08 3.37 4.99
C GLU A 85 -32.41 4.73 4.36
N LEU A 86 -31.94 5.82 4.97
CA LEU A 86 -32.08 7.16 4.40
C LEU A 86 -31.37 7.30 3.06
N ILE A 87 -30.13 6.81 2.95
CA ILE A 87 -29.38 6.81 1.69
C ILE A 87 -30.10 5.98 0.62
N ARG A 88 -30.61 4.80 0.97
CA ARG A 88 -31.36 3.94 0.03
C ARG A 88 -32.61 4.64 -0.50
N LYS A 89 -33.33 5.36 0.35
CA LYS A 89 -34.50 6.14 -0.05
C LYS A 89 -34.11 7.27 -1.02
N ALA A 90 -33.08 8.06 -0.69
CA ALA A 90 -32.59 9.13 -1.55
C ALA A 90 -32.15 8.61 -2.94
N ILE A 91 -31.55 7.42 -3.00
CA ILE A 91 -31.22 6.76 -4.27
C ILE A 91 -32.48 6.37 -5.04
N ALA A 92 -33.47 5.76 -4.38
CA ALA A 92 -34.72 5.35 -5.02
C ALA A 92 -35.52 6.54 -5.56
N GLU A 93 -35.44 7.69 -4.90
CA GLU A 93 -36.05 8.96 -5.31
C GLU A 93 -35.22 9.70 -6.38
N GLY A 94 -34.02 9.22 -6.69
CA GLY A 94 -33.13 9.79 -7.70
C GLY A 94 -32.37 11.05 -7.25
N GLU A 95 -32.35 11.34 -5.95
CA GLU A 95 -31.66 12.50 -5.38
C GLU A 95 -30.14 12.33 -5.44
N VAL A 96 -29.67 11.10 -5.21
CA VAL A 96 -28.25 10.73 -5.31
C VAL A 96 -28.11 9.37 -5.98
N TYR A 97 -26.93 9.08 -6.55
CA TYR A 97 -26.61 7.75 -7.06
C TYR A 97 -25.85 6.88 -6.03
N GLN A 98 -25.04 7.54 -5.19
CA GLN A 98 -24.24 6.92 -4.13
C GLN A 98 -23.99 7.96 -3.04
N ALA A 99 -23.90 7.50 -1.78
CA ALA A 99 -23.34 8.27 -0.68
C ALA A 99 -22.33 7.40 0.09
N ASN A 100 -21.26 8.03 0.60
CA ASN A 100 -20.33 7.38 1.52
C ASN A 100 -20.78 7.70 2.95
N LEU A 101 -20.98 6.66 3.75
CA LEU A 101 -21.33 6.70 5.16
C LEU A 101 -20.20 6.10 6.00
#